data_AF-A0A958Y5L0-F1
#
_entry.id   AF-A0A958Y5L0-F1
#
_cell.length_a   1.000
_cell.length_b   1.000
_cell.length_c   1.000
_cell.angle_alpha   90.00
_cell.angle_beta   90.00
_cell.angle_gamma   90.00
#
_symmetry.space_group_name_H-M   'P 1'
#
loop_
_entity.id
_entity.type
_entity.pdbx_description
1 polymer ?
#
loop_
_entity_poly.entity_id
_entity_poly.type
_entity_poly.pdbx_seq_one_letter_code
_entity_poly.pdbx_strand_id
1 'polypeptide(L)'
;ARLGGIGSCGRELCCSTWLTDFRSVSTSAARYQQLSLNPLKLAGQCGKLKCCLNYELDTYLEELEKFPKPEIKLKTEKGIAICQKTDIFKGLMWYAYDGEWMNWHKLTPQQANEIIASNKQGKTVASLEEYAINLTEEAKTEFENVVGQDSLTRFDKPKRHKKRNNNKKRNKSRSRNAK
;
A
#
# COMPACT_ATOMS: atom_id res chain seq x y z
N ALA A 1 8.01 -24.77 20.43
CA ALA A 1 7.34 -23.48 20.61
C ALA A 1 7.24 -22.78 19.26
N ARG A 2 6.06 -22.28 18.86
CA ARG A 2 5.95 -21.39 17.69
C ARG A 2 6.55 -20.05 18.12
N LEU A 3 7.82 -19.83 17.79
CA LEU A 3 8.44 -18.52 17.98
C LEU A 3 7.63 -17.53 17.14
N GLY A 4 6.94 -16.62 17.82
CA GLY A 4 6.23 -15.52 17.15
C GLY A 4 7.21 -14.67 16.34
N GLY A 5 6.67 -13.83 15.47
CA GLY A 5 7.47 -12.94 14.64
C GLY A 5 6.60 -11.94 13.91
N ILE A 6 7.25 -11.09 13.11
CA ILE A 6 6.59 -10.11 12.26
C ILE A 6 6.68 -10.59 10.81
N GLY A 7 5.54 -10.66 10.13
CA GLY A 7 5.46 -10.98 8.71
C GLY A 7 5.91 -9.81 7.83
N SER A 8 6.10 -10.06 6.54
CA SER A 8 6.44 -9.01 5.58
C SER A 8 5.38 -7.91 5.44
N CYS A 9 4.17 -8.15 5.94
CA CYS A 9 3.07 -7.19 6.03
C CYS A 9 3.17 -6.25 7.26
N GLY A 10 4.20 -6.40 8.09
CA GLY A 10 4.41 -5.59 9.30
C GLY A 10 3.53 -5.99 10.50
N ARG A 11 2.68 -7.02 10.34
CA ARG A 11 1.84 -7.59 11.41
C ARG A 11 2.47 -8.85 12.00
N GLU A 12 1.98 -9.27 13.15
CA GLU A 12 2.34 -10.58 13.73
C GLU A 12 2.04 -11.72 12.75
N LEU A 13 2.83 -12.79 12.81
CA LEU A 13 2.65 -13.94 11.93
C LEU A 13 1.25 -14.56 12.12
N CYS A 14 0.52 -14.78 11.03
CA CYS A 14 -0.80 -15.42 11.04
C CYS A 14 -0.75 -16.81 11.71
N CYS A 15 0.38 -17.51 11.58
CA CYS A 15 0.59 -18.85 12.16
C CYS A 15 0.78 -18.87 13.68
N SER A 16 1.11 -17.73 14.29
CA SER A 16 1.23 -17.58 15.74
C SER A 16 0.02 -16.90 16.37
N THR A 17 -0.95 -16.45 15.56
CA THR A 17 -2.11 -15.69 16.02
C THR A 17 -3.40 -16.50 15.89
N TRP A 18 -3.94 -16.62 14.67
CA TRP A 18 -5.29 -17.16 14.44
C TRP A 18 -5.37 -18.27 13.38
N LEU A 19 -4.42 -18.32 12.44
CA LEU A 19 -4.45 -19.31 11.36
C LEU A 19 -3.67 -20.56 11.78
N THR A 20 -4.37 -21.66 12.02
CA THR A 20 -3.77 -22.92 12.51
C THR A 20 -3.76 -24.06 11.49
N ASP A 21 -4.62 -24.01 10.46
CA ASP A 21 -4.66 -24.98 9.37
C ASP A 21 -3.76 -24.54 8.20
N PHE A 22 -2.65 -25.24 8.01
CA PHE A 22 -1.70 -24.95 6.92
C PHE A 22 -1.77 -26.03 5.85
N ARG A 23 -2.56 -25.74 4.81
CA ARG A 23 -2.51 -26.51 3.58
C ARG A 23 -1.25 -26.13 2.79
N SER A 24 -0.75 -27.06 1.98
CA SER A 24 0.32 -26.77 1.03
C SER A 24 -0.14 -25.71 0.04
N VAL A 25 0.56 -24.59 -0.01
CA VAL A 25 0.30 -23.51 -0.97
C VAL A 25 1.08 -23.77 -2.25
N SER A 26 0.43 -23.61 -3.40
CA SER A 26 1.03 -23.68 -4.73
C SER A 26 1.24 -22.28 -5.32
N THR A 27 2.14 -22.17 -6.29
CA THR A 27 2.36 -20.90 -7.03
C THR A 27 1.17 -20.51 -7.91
N SER A 28 0.17 -21.40 -8.10
CA SER A 28 -1.05 -21.09 -8.84
C SER A 28 -1.89 -20.01 -8.15
N ALA A 29 -2.00 -20.02 -6.82
CA ALA A 29 -2.72 -18.98 -6.07
C ALA A 29 -2.16 -17.58 -6.35
N ALA A 30 -0.83 -17.45 -6.39
CA ALA A 30 -0.16 -16.19 -6.73
C ALA A 30 -0.43 -15.74 -8.17
N ARG A 31 -0.59 -16.68 -9.12
CA ARG A 31 -0.96 -16.36 -10.51
C ARG A 31 -2.38 -15.82 -10.61
N TYR A 32 -3.34 -16.45 -9.91
CA TYR A 32 -4.71 -15.96 -9.89
C TYR A 32 -4.81 -14.56 -9.30
N GLN A 33 -4.07 -14.30 -8.21
CA GLN A 33 -3.98 -12.98 -7.57
C GLN A 33 -3.14 -11.96 -8.36
N GLN A 34 -2.65 -12.33 -9.55
CA GLN A 34 -1.82 -11.49 -10.43
C GLN A 34 -0.57 -10.94 -9.72
N LEU A 35 -0.05 -11.66 -8.73
CA LEU A 35 1.16 -11.31 -8.01
C LEU A 35 2.40 -11.74 -8.81
N SER A 36 3.50 -11.00 -8.66
CA SER A 36 4.77 -11.38 -9.26
C SER A 36 5.23 -12.76 -8.76
N LEU A 37 5.63 -13.64 -9.68
CA LEU A 37 6.06 -15.02 -9.36
C LEU A 37 7.48 -15.11 -8.75
N ASN A 38 7.93 -14.05 -8.08
CA ASN A 38 9.25 -14.01 -7.44
C ASN A 38 9.19 -14.74 -6.08
N PRO A 39 9.93 -15.86 -5.92
CA PRO A 39 9.89 -16.65 -4.68
C PRO A 39 10.31 -15.85 -3.44
N LEU A 40 11.21 -14.86 -3.58
CA LEU A 40 11.65 -14.03 -2.44
C LEU A 40 10.50 -13.17 -1.88
N LYS A 41 9.56 -12.73 -2.72
CA LYS A 41 8.41 -11.93 -2.30
C LYS A 41 7.25 -12.79 -1.80
N LEU A 42 7.12 -14.03 -2.30
CA LEU A 42 6.05 -14.96 -1.95
C LEU A 42 6.39 -15.87 -0.77
N ALA A 43 7.67 -16.04 -0.44
CA ALA A 43 8.10 -16.80 0.72
C ALA A 43 7.74 -16.09 2.02
N GLY A 44 7.26 -16.87 2.99
CA GLY A 44 7.09 -16.46 4.38
C GLY A 44 8.40 -16.64 5.16
N GLN A 45 8.39 -16.18 6.42
CA GLN A 45 9.55 -16.27 7.32
C GLN A 45 10.02 -17.72 7.57
N CYS A 46 9.13 -18.70 7.39
CA CYS A 46 9.43 -20.12 7.50
C CYS A 46 10.08 -20.72 6.23
N GLY A 47 10.38 -19.92 5.21
CA GLY A 47 11.00 -20.37 3.95
C GLY A 47 10.04 -21.07 2.97
N LYS A 48 8.78 -21.30 3.36
CA LYS A 48 7.71 -21.82 2.48
C LYS A 48 6.89 -20.67 1.91
N LEU A 49 6.07 -20.94 0.88
CA LEU A 49 5.10 -19.97 0.36
C LEU A 49 4.14 -19.52 1.47
N LYS A 50 3.74 -18.24 1.44
CA LYS A 50 2.83 -17.63 2.41
C LYS A 50 1.47 -18.34 2.42
N CYS A 51 1.04 -18.81 3.60
CA CYS A 51 -0.29 -19.39 3.83
C CYS A 51 -1.44 -18.41 3.57
N CYS A 52 -1.20 -17.10 3.73
CA CYS A 52 -2.15 -16.03 3.42
C CYS A 52 -2.62 -16.07 1.96
N LEU A 53 -1.79 -16.55 1.03
CA LEU A 53 -2.15 -16.61 -0.41
C LEU A 53 -3.37 -17.50 -0.65
N ASN A 54 -3.50 -18.63 0.06
CA ASN A 54 -4.69 -19.46 -0.05
C ASN A 54 -5.87 -18.86 0.73
N TYR A 55 -5.61 -18.29 1.91
CA TYR A 55 -6.67 -17.69 2.73
C TYR A 55 -7.39 -16.54 2.01
N GLU A 56 -6.65 -15.69 1.30
CA GLU A 56 -7.20 -14.53 0.59
C GLU A 56 -7.71 -14.89 -0.81
N LEU A 57 -7.45 -16.09 -1.31
CA LEU A 57 -7.75 -16.47 -2.70
C LEU A 57 -9.24 -16.47 -2.99
N ASP A 58 -10.05 -17.04 -2.11
CA ASP A 58 -11.49 -17.17 -2.33
C ASP A 58 -12.15 -15.79 -2.42
N THR A 59 -11.86 -14.92 -1.44
CA THR A 59 -12.33 -13.52 -1.45
C THR A 59 -11.83 -12.77 -2.68
N TYR A 60 -10.59 -12.99 -3.11
CA TYR A 60 -10.07 -12.36 -4.33
C TYR A 60 -10.84 -12.78 -5.58
N LEU A 61 -11.21 -14.06 -5.71
CA LEU A 61 -11.98 -14.56 -6.86
C LEU A 61 -13.40 -13.98 -6.88
N GLU A 62 -14.06 -13.93 -5.72
CA GLU A 62 -15.38 -13.31 -5.57
C GLU A 62 -15.37 -11.82 -5.95
N GLU A 63 -14.33 -11.08 -5.54
CA GLU A 63 -14.18 -9.69 -5.96
C GLU A 63 -13.91 -9.57 -7.45
N LEU A 64 -13.05 -10.42 -8.02
CA LEU A 64 -12.71 -10.41 -9.44
C LEU A 64 -13.93 -10.62 -10.34
N GLU A 65 -14.88 -11.48 -9.94
CA GLU A 65 -16.11 -11.75 -10.70
C GLU A 65 -17.01 -10.51 -10.85
N LYS A 66 -16.94 -9.55 -9.91
CA LYS A 66 -17.72 -8.31 -9.98
C LYS A 66 -17.19 -7.36 -11.07
N PHE A 67 -15.93 -7.49 -11.45
CA PHE A 67 -15.33 -6.63 -12.47
C PHE A 67 -15.71 -7.10 -13.88
N PRO A 68 -16.13 -6.18 -14.78
CA PRO A 68 -16.28 -6.52 -16.18
C PRO A 68 -14.93 -6.88 -16.80
N LYS A 69 -14.96 -7.68 -17.86
CA LYS A 69 -13.75 -8.02 -18.63
C LYS A 69 -13.13 -6.73 -19.20
N PRO A 70 -11.81 -6.54 -19.08
CA PRO A 70 -11.12 -5.31 -19.50
C PRO A 70 -11.21 -5.05 -21.02
N GLU A 71 -11.46 -6.08 -21.82
CA GLU A 71 -11.63 -5.98 -23.27
C GLU A 71 -12.96 -5.33 -23.70
N ILE A 72 -13.93 -5.24 -22.78
CA ILE A 72 -15.25 -4.67 -23.08
C ILE A 72 -15.12 -3.15 -23.11
N LYS A 73 -15.36 -2.58 -24.30
CA LYS A 73 -15.37 -1.13 -24.51
C LYS A 73 -16.71 -0.54 -24.08
N LEU A 74 -16.68 0.58 -23.37
CA LEU A 74 -17.89 1.33 -23.02
C LEU A 74 -18.21 2.29 -24.16
N LYS A 75 -19.44 2.23 -24.67
CA LYS A 75 -19.94 3.21 -25.65
C LYS A 75 -20.66 4.31 -24.89
N THR A 76 -20.27 5.55 -25.14
CA THR A 76 -20.99 6.75 -24.67
C THR A 76 -21.28 7.65 -25.87
N GLU A 77 -22.08 8.68 -25.67
CA GLU A 77 -22.37 9.68 -26.71
C GLU A 77 -21.10 10.46 -27.12
N LYS A 78 -20.19 10.69 -26.17
CA LYS A 78 -18.90 11.35 -26.43
C LYS A 78 -17.91 10.48 -27.22
N GLY A 79 -17.99 9.15 -27.07
CA GLY A 79 -17.10 8.24 -27.79
C GLY A 79 -16.98 6.86 -27.16
N ILE A 80 -15.96 6.13 -27.60
CA ILE A 80 -15.67 4.78 -27.10
C ILE A 80 -14.59 4.90 -26.02
N ALA A 81 -14.86 4.33 -24.85
CA ALA A 81 -13.91 4.29 -23.75
C ALA A 81 -13.34 2.88 -23.54
N ILE A 82 -12.05 2.85 -23.25
CA ILE A 82 -11.23 1.63 -23.08
C ILE A 82 -10.71 1.58 -21.65
N CYS A 83 -10.77 0.40 -21.03
CA CYS A 83 -10.21 0.17 -19.70
C CYS A 83 -8.68 0.16 -19.78
N GLN A 84 -8.03 1.05 -19.03
CA GLN A 84 -6.57 1.16 -18.97
C GLN A 84 -5.99 0.44 -17.75
N LYS A 85 -6.71 0.49 -16.63
CA LYS A 85 -6.26 -0.08 -15.36
C LYS A 85 -7.44 -0.55 -14.54
N THR A 86 -7.23 -1.65 -13.81
CA THR A 86 -8.16 -2.19 -12.83
C THR A 86 -7.42 -2.34 -11.49
N ASP A 87 -8.03 -1.89 -10.41
CA ASP A 87 -7.57 -2.08 -9.03
C ASP A 87 -8.65 -2.83 -8.25
N ILE A 88 -8.42 -4.12 -8.07
CA ILE A 88 -9.35 -5.05 -7.43
C ILE A 88 -9.50 -4.73 -5.95
N PHE A 89 -8.40 -4.36 -5.28
CA PHE A 89 -8.40 -4.08 -3.84
C PHE A 89 -9.16 -2.80 -3.50
N LYS A 90 -9.10 -1.79 -4.38
CA LYS A 90 -9.83 -0.53 -4.19
C LYS A 90 -11.24 -0.55 -4.78
N GLY A 91 -11.61 -1.57 -5.55
CA GLY A 91 -12.90 -1.56 -6.23
C GLY A 91 -12.97 -0.46 -7.31
N LEU A 92 -11.86 -0.17 -8.01
CA LEU A 92 -11.78 0.96 -8.94
C LEU A 92 -11.26 0.53 -10.32
N MET A 93 -11.78 1.17 -11.36
CA MET A 93 -11.32 1.04 -12.73
C MET A 93 -11.07 2.41 -13.35
N TRP A 94 -10.08 2.48 -14.23
CA TRP A 94 -9.73 3.68 -14.98
C TRP A 94 -10.02 3.45 -16.46
N TYR A 95 -10.88 4.31 -17.01
CA TYR A 95 -11.24 4.33 -18.42
C TYR A 95 -10.71 5.59 -19.08
N ALA A 96 -10.30 5.49 -20.33
CA ALA A 96 -9.94 6.63 -21.16
C ALA A 96 -10.68 6.55 -22.50
N TYR A 97 -11.08 7.70 -23.04
CA TYR A 97 -11.67 7.76 -24.37
C TYR A 97 -10.64 7.51 -25.46
N ASP A 98 -11.09 6.97 -26.59
CA ASP A 98 -10.26 6.81 -27.78
C ASP A 98 -9.84 8.20 -28.31
N GLY A 99 -8.53 8.45 -28.38
CA GLY A 99 -7.95 9.77 -28.70
C GLY A 99 -7.55 10.62 -27.49
N GLU A 100 -8.12 10.39 -26.30
CA GLU A 100 -7.80 11.12 -25.05
C GLU A 100 -7.15 10.22 -24.00
N TRP A 101 -6.01 9.61 -24.33
CA TRP A 101 -5.35 8.63 -23.45
C TRP A 101 -4.77 9.23 -22.16
N MET A 102 -4.62 10.56 -22.09
CA MET A 102 -4.16 11.26 -20.89
C MET A 102 -5.27 11.46 -19.85
N ASN A 103 -6.54 11.45 -20.27
CA ASN A 103 -7.68 11.72 -19.40
C ASN A 103 -8.26 10.41 -18.88
N TRP A 104 -7.97 10.09 -17.62
CA TRP A 104 -8.49 8.87 -16.98
C TRP A 104 -9.71 9.19 -16.13
N HIS A 105 -10.82 8.55 -16.46
CA HIS A 105 -12.07 8.58 -15.71
C HIS A 105 -12.13 7.39 -14.76
N LYS A 106 -12.29 7.66 -13.47
CA LYS A 106 -12.42 6.64 -12.43
C LYS A 106 -13.87 6.18 -12.35
N LEU A 107 -14.10 4.88 -12.37
CA LEU A 107 -15.41 4.25 -12.26
C LEU A 107 -15.35 3.07 -11.30
N THR A 108 -16.48 2.79 -10.64
CA THR A 108 -16.65 1.56 -9.89
C THR A 108 -17.05 0.40 -10.81
N PRO A 109 -16.84 -0.86 -10.41
CA PRO A 109 -17.30 -2.04 -11.14
C PRO A 109 -18.79 -2.05 -11.40
N GLN A 110 -19.58 -1.58 -10.43
CA GLN A 110 -21.04 -1.50 -10.54
C GLN A 110 -21.45 -0.53 -11.65
N GLN A 111 -20.93 0.70 -11.62
CA GLN A 111 -21.19 1.70 -12.66
C GLN A 111 -20.77 1.21 -14.05
N ALA A 112 -19.60 0.57 -14.16
CA ALA A 112 -19.16 0.02 -15.44
C ALA A 112 -20.09 -1.09 -15.95
N ASN A 113 -20.58 -1.97 -15.08
CA ASN A 113 -21.54 -3.01 -15.43
C ASN A 113 -22.89 -2.44 -15.85
N GLU A 114 -23.37 -1.38 -15.20
CA GLU A 114 -24.59 -0.66 -15.58
C GLU A 114 -24.49 -0.04 -16.97
N ILE A 115 -23.35 0.58 -17.28
CA ILE A 115 -23.07 1.14 -18.62
C ILE A 115 -23.00 0.01 -19.66
N ILE A 116 -22.39 -1.12 -19.33
CA ILE A 116 -22.35 -2.30 -20.22
C ILE A 116 -23.76 -2.86 -20.45
N ALA A 117 -24.59 -2.94 -19.42
CA ALA A 117 -25.98 -3.39 -19.53
C ALA A 117 -26.81 -2.45 -20.41
N SER A 118 -26.65 -1.14 -20.24
CA SER A 118 -27.30 -0.11 -21.07
C SER A 118 -26.86 -0.20 -22.53
N ASN A 119 -25.56 -0.40 -22.76
CA ASN A 119 -25.01 -0.59 -24.10
C ASN A 119 -25.52 -1.85 -24.81
N LYS A 120 -25.79 -2.93 -24.07
CA LYS A 120 -26.45 -4.13 -24.60
C LYS A 120 -27.90 -3.87 -25.02
N GLN A 121 -28.58 -2.95 -24.35
CA GLN A 121 -29.95 -2.53 -24.69
C GLN A 121 -29.99 -1.47 -25.81
N GLY A 122 -28.84 -1.08 -26.37
CA GLY A 122 -28.74 -0.05 -27.40
C GLY A 122 -28.90 1.38 -26.90
N LYS A 123 -28.91 1.59 -25.57
CA LYS A 123 -28.93 2.92 -24.95
C LYS A 123 -27.51 3.33 -24.60
N THR A 124 -27.06 4.45 -25.17
CA THR A 124 -25.78 5.07 -24.82
C THR A 124 -25.96 6.01 -23.63
N VAL A 125 -24.93 6.12 -22.82
CA VAL A 125 -24.85 7.10 -21.73
C VAL A 125 -24.20 8.39 -22.22
N ALA A 126 -24.64 9.54 -21.69
CA ALA A 126 -24.20 10.87 -22.13
C ALA A 126 -22.69 11.08 -21.94
N SER A 127 -22.18 10.88 -20.72
CA SER A 127 -20.74 10.99 -20.46
C SER A 127 -20.27 10.12 -19.31
N LEU A 128 -19.04 9.59 -19.39
CA LEU A 128 -18.40 8.92 -18.26
C LEU A 128 -18.11 9.87 -17.09
N GLU A 129 -18.02 11.18 -17.34
CA GLU A 129 -17.78 12.19 -16.31
C GLU A 129 -18.95 12.32 -15.32
N GLU A 130 -20.19 12.15 -15.80
CA GLU A 130 -21.39 12.14 -14.96
C GLU A 130 -21.45 10.92 -14.02
N TYR A 131 -20.82 9.81 -14.41
CA TYR A 131 -20.67 8.61 -13.56
C TYR A 131 -19.38 8.67 -12.73
N ALA A 132 -18.37 9.38 -13.24
CA ALA A 132 -17.11 9.64 -12.54
C ALA A 132 -17.32 10.75 -11.50
N ILE A 133 -18.20 10.53 -10.53
CA ILE A 133 -18.43 11.47 -9.43
C ILE A 133 -18.32 10.74 -8.09
N ASN A 134 -17.75 11.43 -7.09
CA ASN A 134 -17.92 11.26 -5.63
C ASN A 134 -16.77 10.69 -4.76
N LEU A 135 -15.51 10.66 -5.23
CA LEU A 135 -14.36 10.28 -4.35
C LEU A 135 -13.46 11.45 -3.94
N THR A 136 -13.72 12.66 -4.42
CA THR A 136 -12.92 13.85 -4.10
C THR A 136 -13.26 14.48 -2.74
N GLU A 137 -14.40 14.15 -2.12
CA GLU A 137 -14.85 14.85 -0.90
C GLU A 137 -14.53 14.14 0.42
N GLU A 138 -14.24 12.84 0.44
CA GLU A 138 -14.00 12.11 1.70
C GLU A 138 -12.51 11.90 2.07
N ALA A 139 -11.57 12.29 1.22
CA ALA A 139 -10.13 12.23 1.53
C ALA A 139 -9.59 13.46 2.28
N LYS A 140 -10.45 14.18 3.01
CA LYS A 140 -10.06 15.12 4.07
C LYS A 140 -10.32 14.52 5.45
N THR A 141 -9.97 13.26 5.68
CA THR A 141 -9.70 12.82 7.06
C THR A 141 -8.24 13.14 7.36
N GLU A 142 -8.10 14.24 8.09
CA GLU A 142 -6.88 14.76 8.71
C GLU A 142 -6.05 13.62 9.32
N PHE A 143 -4.86 13.39 8.78
CA PHE A 143 -3.82 12.76 9.58
C PHE A 143 -3.38 13.80 10.63
N GLU A 144 -4.08 13.86 11.75
CA GLU A 144 -3.57 14.50 12.95
C GLU A 144 -2.37 13.66 13.41
N ASN A 145 -1.17 14.11 13.04
CA ASN A 145 0.08 13.53 13.47
C ASN A 145 0.23 13.69 14.99
N VAL A 146 -0.28 12.75 15.77
CA VAL A 146 -0.11 12.72 17.24
C VAL A 146 1.26 12.12 17.65
N VAL A 147 2.14 11.77 16.70
CA VAL A 147 3.48 11.26 17.03
C VAL A 147 4.56 12.22 16.55
N GLY A 148 4.97 13.11 17.45
CA GLY A 148 6.35 13.62 17.46
C GLY A 148 6.53 15.05 16.95
N GLN A 149 6.04 16.03 17.71
CA GLN A 149 6.69 17.35 17.78
C GLN A 149 8.06 17.22 18.49
N ASP A 150 8.98 16.47 17.90
CA ASP A 150 10.38 16.52 18.31
C ASP A 150 11.16 16.94 17.07
N SER A 151 11.66 18.18 17.07
CA SER A 151 12.34 18.75 15.90
C SER A 151 13.51 17.85 15.50
N LEU A 152 13.66 17.62 14.20
CA LEU A 152 14.76 16.86 13.57
C LEU A 152 16.16 17.34 13.98
N THR A 153 16.26 18.51 14.60
CA THR A 153 17.49 19.15 15.09
C THR A 153 17.81 18.87 16.56
N ARG A 154 17.10 17.96 17.25
CA ARG A 154 17.39 17.58 18.64
C ARG A 154 18.85 17.13 18.84
N PHE A 155 19.47 16.56 17.80
CA PHE A 155 20.85 16.05 17.83
C PHE A 155 21.90 17.04 17.29
N ASP A 156 21.50 18.19 16.73
CA ASP A 156 22.42 19.15 16.09
C ASP A 156 23.00 20.19 17.06
N LYS A 157 22.66 20.15 18.36
CA LYS A 157 23.22 21.10 19.33
C LYS A 157 24.73 20.83 19.50
N PRO A 158 25.62 21.76 19.12
CA PRO A 158 27.05 21.57 19.34
C PRO A 158 27.33 21.51 20.85
N LYS A 159 28.15 20.54 21.27
CA LYS A 159 28.58 20.38 22.66
C LYS A 159 29.20 21.68 23.16
N ARG A 160 28.55 22.35 24.12
CA ARG A 160 29.14 23.48 24.85
C ARG A 160 30.41 22.99 25.56
N HIS A 161 31.57 23.35 25.03
CA HIS A 161 32.84 23.19 25.75
C HIS A 161 32.76 23.97 27.07
N LYS A 162 32.71 23.25 28.20
CA LYS A 162 32.90 23.84 29.52
C LYS A 162 34.30 24.49 29.53
N LYS A 163 34.35 25.83 29.54
CA LYS A 163 35.58 26.57 29.85
C LYS A 163 36.06 26.10 31.21
N ARG A 164 37.17 25.35 31.20
CA ARG A 164 37.86 24.90 32.40
C ARG A 164 38.51 26.15 33.00
N ASN A 165 37.91 26.68 34.07
CA ASN A 165 38.44 27.84 34.79
C ASN A 165 39.79 27.44 35.40
N ASN A 166 40.87 27.92 34.79
CA ASN A 166 42.23 27.67 35.21
C ASN A 166 42.54 28.63 36.38
N ASN A 167 42.18 28.22 37.60
CA ASN A 167 42.50 28.99 38.80
C ASN A 167 43.96 28.73 39.20
N LYS A 168 44.86 29.51 38.61
CA LYS A 168 46.26 29.66 39.05
C LYS A 168 46.30 30.42 40.38
N LYS A 169 46.57 29.72 41.48
CA LYS A 169 47.28 30.24 42.68
C LYS A 169 48.18 29.10 43.17
N ARG A 170 49.46 29.03 42.81
CA ARG A 170 50.61 29.89 43.13
C ARG A 170 51.05 29.74 44.60
N ASN A 171 52.29 29.27 44.74
CA ASN A 171 53.20 29.31 45.90
C ASN A 171 52.95 28.26 47.00
N LYS A 172 53.97 27.63 47.62
CA LYS A 172 55.44 27.71 47.50
C LYS A 172 56.03 26.56 48.33
N SER A 173 57.10 25.92 47.82
CA SER A 173 58.24 25.37 48.58
C SER A 173 57.94 24.15 49.50
N ARG A 174 58.76 23.11 49.68
CA ARG A 174 60.22 22.89 49.68
C ARG A 174 60.44 21.38 49.45
N SER A 175 61.43 20.98 48.62
CA SER A 175 62.61 20.16 48.98
C SER A 175 62.29 18.82 49.66
N ARG A 176 62.71 17.63 49.18
CA ARG A 176 64.11 17.20 49.03
C ARG A 176 64.15 15.76 48.45
N ASN A 177 65.14 15.54 47.57
CA ASN A 177 66.03 14.37 47.43
C ASN A 177 65.58 12.92 47.15
N ALA A 178 66.54 12.26 46.48
CA ALA A 178 66.78 10.83 46.23
C ALA A 178 66.14 10.30 44.93
N LYS A 179 66.87 9.66 44.02
CA LYS A 179 68.18 9.00 44.08
C LYS A 179 68.74 8.88 42.67
#